data_AF-F9XBZ0-F1
#
_entry.id   AF-F9XBZ0-F1
#
_cell.length_a   1.000
_cell.length_b   1.000
_cell.length_c   1.000
_cell.angle_alpha   90.00
_cell.angle_beta   90.00
_cell.angle_gamma   90.00
#
_symmetry.space_group_name_H-M   'P 1'
#
loop_
_entity.id
_entity.type
_entity.pdbx_description
1 polymer ?
#
loop_
_entity_poly.entity_id
_entity_poly.type
_entity_poly.pdbx_seq_one_letter_code
_entity_poly.pdbx_strand_id
1 'polypeptide(L)'
;MAAPFSRLAAKRVASVRHASLRSSSLRAMSTTPARMLATPNETMKHGNPMRHNVSEPNQGTRLIPVDPSFGHPVDPNSMNMNAADDSADTPEQRKIRHYTVNFGPQHPAAHGVLRLILELNGEEIVRADPHVGLLHRGTEKLIEYKTYLQALPYFDRLDYVSMMTNEQCFSLAVEKLLNIEIPERAKWIRTLFAEITRILNHLMSVLSHAMDVGALTPFLWGFEEREKLMEFYERVSGARLHAAYVRPGGVSQDLPVGLLDDIYQWATQFGDRIDETEEMLTDNRIWIGRTKGVGVVPAADALNMSFSGVMLRGSGIPWDIRKSQPYDAYDQVEFDVPVGVNGDCYDRYLCRMEEFRQSLRIIHQCLNKMPAGPVKVEDYKISPPPRAAMK
;
A
#
# COMPACT_ATOMS: atom_id res chain seq x y z
N MET A 1 4.02 -43.13 47.01
CA MET A 1 2.92 -42.15 47.06
C MET A 1 3.39 -41.00 47.95
N ALA A 2 3.41 -39.77 47.44
CA ALA A 2 4.06 -38.66 48.13
C ALA A 2 3.05 -37.55 48.51
N ALA A 3 3.25 -37.02 49.71
CA ALA A 3 2.79 -35.74 50.24
C ALA A 3 3.94 -35.28 51.17
N PRO A 4 3.91 -34.10 51.85
CA PRO A 4 2.83 -33.11 51.90
C PRO A 4 3.34 -31.63 51.90
N PHE A 5 2.43 -30.73 52.29
CA PHE A 5 2.65 -29.44 52.96
C PHE A 5 2.92 -28.15 52.17
N SER A 6 1.97 -27.23 52.38
CA SER A 6 2.05 -25.78 52.18
C SER A 6 2.51 -25.05 53.45
N ARG A 7 3.28 -23.96 53.28
CA ARG A 7 3.37 -22.81 54.22
C ARG A 7 3.57 -21.54 53.37
N LEU A 8 2.68 -20.55 53.42
CA LEU A 8 2.54 -19.47 54.43
C LEU A 8 3.66 -18.41 54.40
N ALA A 9 3.40 -17.28 53.74
CA ALA A 9 3.88 -15.93 54.14
C ALA A 9 3.14 -14.83 53.35
N ALA A 10 2.51 -13.88 54.05
CA ALA A 10 1.91 -12.69 53.46
C ALA A 10 2.06 -11.47 54.40
N LYS A 11 2.52 -10.34 53.85
CA LYS A 11 2.46 -8.93 54.33
C LYS A 11 3.20 -8.09 53.26
N ARG A 12 2.59 -7.16 52.51
CA ARG A 12 1.97 -5.85 52.88
C ARG A 12 2.87 -4.97 53.77
N VAL A 13 3.03 -3.66 53.59
CA VAL A 13 2.69 -2.66 52.54
C VAL A 13 3.48 -1.39 52.91
N ALA A 14 3.91 -0.57 51.96
CA ALA A 14 4.24 0.84 52.20
C ALA A 14 4.02 1.68 50.93
N SER A 15 3.45 2.87 51.06
CA SER A 15 2.97 3.69 49.93
C SER A 15 3.55 5.11 49.92
N VAL A 16 3.73 5.64 48.71
CA VAL A 16 3.62 7.05 48.28
C VAL A 16 4.35 8.13 49.09
N ARG A 17 5.18 8.93 48.39
CA ARG A 17 5.23 10.39 48.56
C ARG A 17 5.44 11.13 47.24
N HIS A 18 4.58 12.11 46.97
CA HIS A 18 4.73 13.11 45.91
C HIS A 18 5.62 14.28 46.35
N ALA A 19 6.41 14.83 45.42
CA ALA A 19 6.87 16.22 45.38
C ALA A 19 7.26 16.51 43.91
N SER A 20 6.43 17.17 43.09
CA SER A 20 6.12 18.61 43.02
C SER A 20 6.90 19.29 41.90
N LEU A 21 6.18 19.71 40.84
CA LEU A 21 6.76 20.41 39.69
C LEU A 21 7.32 21.79 40.07
N ARG A 22 8.43 22.20 39.43
CA ARG A 22 8.68 23.61 39.08
C ARG A 22 9.65 23.79 37.91
N SER A 23 9.09 24.33 36.82
CA SER A 23 9.71 25.27 35.86
C SER A 23 11.24 25.24 35.64
N SER A 24 11.66 24.73 34.47
CA SER A 24 12.80 25.29 33.74
C SER A 24 12.50 25.32 32.24
N SER A 25 12.40 26.53 31.69
CA SER A 25 12.24 26.75 30.26
C SER A 25 13.54 26.45 29.52
N LEU A 26 13.56 25.42 28.68
CA LEU A 26 14.66 25.18 27.74
C LEU A 26 14.13 25.21 26.30
N ARG A 27 14.60 26.22 25.57
CA ARG A 27 14.30 26.45 24.15
C ARG A 27 14.75 25.26 23.31
N ALA A 28 13.89 24.78 22.43
CA ALA A 28 14.35 24.11 21.22
C ALA A 28 15.15 25.11 20.37
N MET A 29 16.42 24.82 20.11
CA MET A 29 17.22 25.56 19.13
C MET A 29 17.26 24.79 17.81
N SER A 30 16.31 25.09 16.92
CA SER A 30 16.34 24.65 15.53
C SER A 30 17.28 25.54 14.73
N THR A 31 18.47 25.05 14.37
CA THR A 31 19.43 25.78 13.52
C THR A 31 19.21 25.42 12.05
N THR A 32 18.16 25.94 11.44
CA THR A 32 18.00 26.01 9.98
C THR A 32 18.48 27.38 9.49
N PRO A 33 19.52 27.48 8.64
CA PRO A 33 19.91 28.76 8.04
C PRO A 33 18.83 29.24 7.06
N ALA A 34 18.43 30.50 7.19
CA ALA A 34 17.36 31.08 6.38
C ALA A 34 17.80 31.32 4.93
N ARG A 35 16.93 30.95 3.99
CA ARG A 35 17.09 31.16 2.54
C ARG A 35 16.88 32.64 2.22
N MET A 36 17.94 33.42 2.05
CA MET A 36 17.82 34.83 1.66
C MET A 36 17.49 34.97 0.17
N LEU A 37 16.51 35.83 -0.12
CA LEU A 37 16.20 36.29 -1.48
C LEU A 37 17.28 37.26 -1.95
N ALA A 38 17.66 37.14 -3.23
CA ALA A 38 18.50 38.12 -3.91
C ALA A 38 17.70 38.81 -5.02
N THR A 39 17.50 40.12 -4.88
CA THR A 39 17.06 41.04 -5.93
C THR A 39 18.04 42.24 -5.97
N PRO A 40 18.16 42.94 -7.11
CA PRO A 40 19.45 43.48 -7.54
C PRO A 40 19.69 44.94 -7.15
N ASN A 41 20.95 45.39 -7.21
CA ASN A 41 21.27 46.61 -7.96
C ASN A 41 22.76 46.75 -8.34
N GLU A 42 22.98 47.53 -9.38
CA GLU A 42 24.26 47.74 -10.07
C GLU A 42 25.09 48.91 -9.50
N THR A 43 26.41 48.86 -9.67
CA THR A 43 27.22 50.01 -10.14
C THR A 43 28.43 49.47 -10.92
N MET A 44 28.49 49.49 -12.26
CA MET A 44 28.63 50.59 -13.22
C MET A 44 30.07 50.98 -13.60
N LYS A 45 30.24 51.17 -14.94
CA LYS A 45 31.40 51.69 -15.73
C LYS A 45 32.48 50.64 -16.03
N HIS A 46 33.08 50.56 -17.24
CA HIS A 46 32.86 51.16 -18.58
C HIS A 46 33.27 50.11 -19.65
N GLY A 47 32.96 50.19 -20.95
CA GLY A 47 32.18 51.13 -21.77
C GLY A 47 32.15 50.64 -23.24
N ASN A 48 31.16 51.06 -24.04
CA ASN A 48 30.99 50.65 -25.45
C ASN A 48 31.47 51.78 -26.39
N PRO A 49 31.87 51.53 -27.67
CA PRO A 49 30.84 51.60 -28.71
C PRO A 49 31.07 50.79 -30.02
N MET A 50 30.00 50.79 -30.84
CA MET A 50 29.92 50.53 -32.30
C MET A 50 30.10 49.10 -32.84
N ARG A 51 28.97 48.54 -33.31
CA ARG A 51 28.93 47.54 -34.38
C ARG A 51 29.40 48.16 -35.70
N HIS A 52 30.34 47.53 -36.38
CA HIS A 52 30.48 47.65 -37.82
C HIS A 52 30.04 46.34 -38.48
N ASN A 53 29.08 46.42 -39.40
CA ASN A 53 28.77 45.31 -40.29
C ASN A 53 29.92 45.16 -41.29
N VAL A 54 30.61 44.01 -41.26
CA VAL A 54 31.44 43.53 -42.37
C VAL A 54 30.88 42.17 -42.78
N SER A 55 30.36 42.11 -44.01
CA SER A 55 29.87 40.87 -44.61
C SER A 55 31.05 40.06 -45.13
N GLU A 56 31.50 39.06 -44.37
CA GLU A 56 32.43 38.06 -44.91
C GLU A 56 31.71 37.11 -45.90
N PRO A 57 32.35 36.74 -47.01
CA PRO A 57 31.71 35.99 -48.08
C PRO A 57 31.48 34.53 -47.70
N ASN A 58 30.39 33.94 -48.22
CA ASN A 58 29.97 32.53 -48.08
C ASN A 58 31.15 31.54 -48.14
N GLN A 59 31.74 31.20 -47.00
CA GLN A 59 32.51 29.97 -46.84
C GLN A 59 31.53 28.82 -46.60
N GLY A 60 31.42 27.93 -47.59
CA GLY A 60 30.69 26.68 -47.42
C GLY A 60 31.22 25.90 -46.22
N THR A 61 30.32 25.28 -45.46
CA THR A 61 30.62 24.58 -44.19
C THR A 61 31.79 23.60 -44.35
N ARG A 62 32.93 23.92 -43.71
CA ARG A 62 34.12 23.08 -43.67
C ARG A 62 34.17 22.34 -42.34
N LEU A 63 34.23 21.01 -42.38
CA LEU A 63 34.34 20.18 -41.20
C LEU A 63 35.78 20.17 -40.68
N ILE A 64 35.95 20.32 -39.36
CA ILE A 64 37.24 20.22 -38.66
C ILE A 64 37.32 18.81 -38.06
N PRO A 65 38.45 18.09 -38.20
CA PRO A 65 38.62 16.77 -37.57
C PRO A 65 38.60 16.90 -36.03
N VAL A 66 37.98 15.91 -35.40
CA VAL A 66 37.88 15.79 -33.93
C VAL A 66 38.74 14.61 -33.50
N ASP A 67 39.28 14.66 -32.28
CA ASP A 67 40.00 13.50 -31.72
C ASP A 67 39.11 12.25 -31.61
N PRO A 68 39.69 11.03 -31.52
CA PRO A 68 38.92 9.77 -31.50
C PRO A 68 37.89 9.63 -30.37
N SER A 69 37.93 10.49 -29.36
CA SER A 69 36.97 10.57 -28.25
C SER A 69 35.86 11.62 -28.45
N PHE A 70 35.87 12.37 -29.57
CA PHE A 70 34.88 13.39 -29.95
C PHE A 70 34.64 14.54 -28.96
N GLY A 71 35.54 14.76 -27.99
CA GLY A 71 35.37 15.76 -26.93
C GLY A 71 35.59 17.22 -27.36
N HIS A 72 36.65 17.50 -28.11
CA HIS A 72 37.06 18.86 -28.48
C HIS A 72 37.65 18.93 -29.91
N PRO A 73 37.48 20.05 -30.65
CA PRO A 73 38.22 20.29 -31.88
C PRO A 73 39.72 20.42 -31.58
N VAL A 74 40.56 19.74 -32.36
CA VAL A 74 42.02 19.78 -32.18
C VAL A 74 42.61 20.86 -33.08
N ASP A 75 43.17 21.92 -32.49
CA ASP A 75 44.05 22.83 -33.23
C ASP A 75 45.42 22.14 -33.45
N PRO A 76 45.88 21.97 -34.71
CA PRO A 76 47.02 21.10 -35.03
C PRO A 76 48.40 21.59 -34.56
N ASN A 77 48.47 22.67 -33.76
CA ASN A 77 49.71 23.32 -33.32
C ASN A 77 49.98 23.24 -31.79
N SER A 78 49.11 22.63 -30.98
CA SER A 78 49.29 22.57 -29.53
C SER A 78 49.53 21.14 -29.00
N MET A 79 50.71 20.59 -29.28
CA MET A 79 51.25 19.45 -28.51
C MET A 79 52.26 19.93 -27.48
N ASN A 80 51.93 19.81 -26.19
CA ASN A 80 52.92 19.59 -25.14
C ASN A 80 52.28 18.97 -23.89
N MET A 81 53.03 18.08 -23.25
CA MET A 81 52.54 17.21 -22.17
C MET A 81 52.40 17.94 -20.83
N ASN A 82 51.59 17.36 -19.93
CA ASN A 82 51.90 17.36 -18.49
C ASN A 82 51.55 15.99 -17.90
N ALA A 83 52.51 15.39 -17.20
CA ALA A 83 52.31 14.15 -16.44
C ALA A 83 51.60 14.44 -15.11
N ALA A 84 50.87 13.47 -14.58
CA ALA A 84 50.27 13.51 -13.24
C ALA A 84 50.71 12.28 -12.43
N ASP A 85 50.84 12.45 -11.12
CA ASP A 85 51.54 11.53 -10.22
C ASP A 85 50.94 10.12 -10.11
N ASP A 86 51.79 9.12 -10.30
CA ASP A 86 51.47 7.69 -10.20
C ASP A 86 51.92 7.11 -8.83
N SER A 87 51.58 7.80 -7.72
CA SER A 87 52.17 7.51 -6.40
C SER A 87 51.24 7.55 -5.17
N ALA A 88 50.02 7.02 -5.26
CA ALA A 88 49.31 6.40 -4.11
C ALA A 88 48.00 5.71 -4.52
N ASP A 89 48.03 4.41 -4.84
CA ASP A 89 46.79 3.60 -4.91
C ASP A 89 47.09 2.08 -4.81
N THR A 90 47.29 1.57 -3.60
CA THR A 90 47.35 0.12 -3.39
C THR A 90 45.96 -0.49 -3.67
N PRO A 91 45.87 -1.62 -4.40
CA PRO A 91 44.58 -2.16 -4.86
C PRO A 91 43.62 -2.52 -3.72
N GLU A 92 44.15 -2.77 -2.52
CA GLU A 92 43.40 -3.10 -1.31
C GLU A 92 42.60 -1.93 -0.71
N GLN A 93 42.88 -0.68 -1.09
CA GLN A 93 42.22 0.52 -0.52
C GLN A 93 41.24 1.23 -1.46
N ARG A 94 41.02 0.70 -2.68
CA ARG A 94 40.04 1.25 -3.61
C ARG A 94 38.62 1.04 -3.10
N LYS A 95 38.01 2.10 -2.56
CA LYS A 95 36.57 2.12 -2.24
C LYS A 95 35.76 1.71 -3.47
N ILE A 96 35.02 0.60 -3.33
CA ILE A 96 34.12 0.09 -4.37
C ILE A 96 33.13 1.20 -4.71
N ARG A 97 33.12 1.63 -5.98
CA ARG A 97 32.16 2.62 -6.46
C ARG A 97 30.84 1.91 -6.78
N HIS A 98 29.90 1.95 -5.84
CA HIS A 98 28.54 1.47 -6.06
C HIS A 98 27.89 2.23 -7.21
N TYR A 99 27.14 1.51 -8.05
CA TYR A 99 26.43 2.09 -9.19
C TYR A 99 25.01 2.46 -8.77
N THR A 100 24.65 3.75 -8.88
CA THR A 100 23.31 4.25 -8.55
C THR A 100 22.36 4.09 -9.73
N VAL A 101 21.38 3.20 -9.63
CA VAL A 101 20.28 3.07 -10.59
C VAL A 101 19.04 3.78 -10.04
N ASN A 102 18.46 4.67 -10.85
CA ASN A 102 17.20 5.32 -10.54
C ASN A 102 16.06 4.58 -11.26
N PHE A 103 15.39 3.67 -10.55
CA PHE A 103 14.16 3.06 -11.03
C PHE A 103 13.05 4.11 -10.99
N GLY A 104 12.71 4.63 -12.17
CA GLY A 104 11.93 5.84 -12.33
C GLY A 104 10.41 5.65 -12.14
N PRO A 105 9.66 6.75 -11.96
CA PRO A 105 8.20 6.72 -11.78
C PRO A 105 7.42 6.06 -12.93
N GLN A 106 8.00 6.04 -14.14
CA GLN A 106 7.43 5.46 -15.35
C GLN A 106 8.05 4.08 -15.60
N HIS A 107 7.64 3.07 -14.83
CA HIS A 107 8.04 1.68 -15.03
C HIS A 107 6.85 0.73 -14.76
N PRO A 108 6.62 -0.32 -15.58
CA PRO A 108 5.47 -1.22 -15.41
C PRO A 108 5.36 -1.81 -13.98
N ALA A 109 6.44 -2.43 -13.50
CA ALA A 109 6.53 -3.01 -12.15
C ALA A 109 6.56 -1.99 -10.98
N ALA A 110 6.36 -0.68 -11.25
CA ALA A 110 6.16 0.31 -10.19
C ALA A 110 4.70 0.36 -9.69
N HIS A 111 3.76 -0.27 -10.42
CA HIS A 111 2.33 -0.38 -10.10
C HIS A 111 1.70 0.90 -9.52
N GLY A 112 1.89 2.01 -10.24
CA GLY A 112 1.49 3.34 -9.80
C GLY A 112 2.62 4.32 -10.09
N VAL A 113 3.07 5.03 -9.05
CA VAL A 113 4.09 6.09 -9.18
C VAL A 113 5.08 5.98 -8.02
N LEU A 114 6.11 5.15 -8.20
CA LEU A 114 7.20 4.93 -7.24
C LEU A 114 8.54 5.31 -7.88
N ARG A 115 9.39 6.03 -7.15
CA ARG A 115 10.79 6.24 -7.51
C ARG A 115 11.66 5.51 -6.50
N LEU A 116 12.53 4.61 -6.96
CA LEU A 116 13.40 3.82 -6.11
C LEU A 116 14.85 4.04 -6.54
N ILE A 117 15.67 4.62 -5.67
CA ILE A 117 17.10 4.78 -5.91
C ILE A 117 17.79 3.54 -5.32
N LEU A 118 18.43 2.76 -6.18
CA LEU A 118 19.15 1.54 -5.83
C LEU A 118 20.65 1.78 -5.95
N GLU A 119 21.40 1.42 -4.92
CA GLU A 119 22.85 1.32 -4.97
C GLU A 119 23.24 -0.15 -5.16
N LEU A 120 23.81 -0.43 -6.33
CA LEU A 120 24.15 -1.77 -6.77
C LEU A 120 25.65 -2.04 -6.65
N ASN A 121 25.98 -3.27 -6.28
CA ASN A 121 27.31 -3.85 -6.41
C ASN A 121 27.24 -5.00 -7.43
N GLY A 122 27.41 -4.67 -8.70
CA GLY A 122 27.07 -5.59 -9.80
C GLY A 122 25.56 -5.80 -9.86
N GLU A 123 25.11 -7.01 -9.53
CA GLU A 123 23.69 -7.40 -9.48
C GLU A 123 23.09 -7.32 -8.05
N GLU A 124 23.92 -7.19 -7.02
CA GLU A 124 23.46 -7.17 -5.62
C GLU A 124 23.03 -5.76 -5.19
N ILE A 125 21.86 -5.65 -4.53
CA ILE A 125 21.35 -4.40 -3.96
C ILE A 125 21.97 -4.20 -2.57
N VAL A 126 22.84 -3.19 -2.43
CA VAL A 126 23.46 -2.83 -1.14
C VAL A 126 22.57 -1.88 -0.35
N ARG A 127 21.90 -0.95 -1.03
CA ARG A 127 20.96 0.01 -0.42
C ARG A 127 19.83 0.35 -1.39
N ALA A 128 18.63 0.53 -0.84
CA ALA A 128 17.44 0.96 -1.57
C ALA A 128 16.78 2.13 -0.82
N ASP A 129 16.53 3.23 -1.53
CA ASP A 129 15.86 4.43 -1.01
C ASP A 129 14.54 4.69 -1.78
N PRO A 130 13.38 4.30 -1.23
CA PRO A 130 12.07 4.49 -1.86
C PRO A 130 11.54 5.91 -1.65
N HIS A 131 11.69 6.75 -2.66
CA HIS A 131 11.10 8.09 -2.70
C HIS A 131 9.59 8.00 -3.00
N VAL A 132 8.81 7.98 -1.93
CA VAL A 132 7.34 8.09 -1.95
C VAL A 132 6.87 9.55 -1.93
N GLY A 133 5.56 9.77 -2.08
CA GLY A 133 4.93 11.09 -2.02
C GLY A 133 4.52 11.70 -3.36
N LEU A 134 4.85 11.05 -4.49
CA LEU A 134 4.43 11.48 -5.82
C LEU A 134 2.90 11.44 -6.03
N LEU A 135 2.19 10.64 -5.21
CA LEU A 135 0.72 10.59 -5.14
C LEU A 135 0.17 11.22 -3.84
N HIS A 136 0.97 11.97 -3.07
CA HIS A 136 0.47 12.65 -1.87
C HIS A 136 -0.44 13.82 -2.28
N ARG A 137 -1.69 13.79 -1.79
CA ARG A 137 -2.75 14.75 -2.14
C ARG A 137 -3.24 15.60 -0.95
N GLY A 138 -2.56 15.54 0.21
CA GLY A 138 -3.00 16.22 1.42
C GLY A 138 -4.36 15.76 1.94
N THR A 139 -4.72 14.49 1.71
CA THR A 139 -6.06 13.94 1.98
C THR A 139 -6.53 14.17 3.42
N GLU A 140 -5.65 13.92 4.41
CA GLU A 140 -5.93 14.19 5.83
C GLU A 140 -6.31 15.67 6.09
N LYS A 141 -5.61 16.60 5.43
CA LYS A 141 -5.85 18.03 5.57
C LYS A 141 -7.16 18.46 4.91
N LEU A 142 -7.58 17.80 3.83
CA LEU A 142 -8.88 18.01 3.21
C LEU A 142 -10.02 17.50 4.10
N ILE A 143 -9.81 16.38 4.81
CA ILE A 143 -10.80 15.81 5.74
C ILE A 143 -11.11 16.76 6.90
N GLU A 144 -10.13 17.50 7.43
CA GLU A 144 -10.35 18.52 8.49
C GLU A 144 -11.42 19.57 8.12
N TYR A 145 -11.57 19.90 6.83
CA TYR A 145 -12.51 20.91 6.33
C TYR A 145 -13.84 20.30 5.83
N LYS A 146 -14.13 19.04 6.17
CA LYS A 146 -15.32 18.30 5.71
C LYS A 146 -16.05 17.65 6.87
N THR A 147 -17.37 17.49 6.71
CA THR A 147 -18.17 16.69 7.67
C THR A 147 -17.90 15.20 7.48
N TYR A 148 -18.15 14.37 8.49
CA TYR A 148 -17.90 12.91 8.42
C TYR A 148 -18.47 12.24 7.15
N LEU A 149 -19.70 12.58 6.75
CA LEU A 149 -20.30 12.04 5.52
C LEU A 149 -19.65 12.56 4.23
N GLN A 150 -19.14 13.79 4.22
CA GLN A 150 -18.35 14.34 3.11
C GLN A 150 -16.91 13.82 3.09
N ALA A 151 -16.39 13.37 4.24
CA ALA A 151 -15.05 12.80 4.40
C ALA A 151 -14.99 11.33 3.92
N LEU A 152 -16.09 10.58 4.05
CA LEU A 152 -16.17 9.16 3.66
C LEU A 152 -15.55 8.86 2.29
N PRO A 153 -15.88 9.55 1.16
CA PRO A 153 -15.36 9.20 -0.16
C PRO A 153 -13.87 9.51 -0.40
N TYR A 154 -13.14 9.97 0.62
CA TYR A 154 -11.67 9.98 0.59
C TYR A 154 -11.09 8.62 0.95
N PHE A 155 -11.76 7.82 1.79
CA PHE A 155 -11.29 6.50 2.23
C PHE A 155 -11.35 5.47 1.09
N ASP A 156 -12.39 5.49 0.25
CA ASP A 156 -12.54 4.68 -0.98
C ASP A 156 -11.39 4.91 -1.99
N ARG A 157 -10.59 5.97 -1.79
CA ARG A 157 -9.54 6.46 -2.69
C ARG A 157 -8.13 6.38 -2.10
N LEU A 158 -7.98 5.84 -0.88
CA LEU A 158 -6.67 5.56 -0.27
C LEU A 158 -6.11 4.26 -0.86
N ASP A 159 -6.64 3.11 -0.43
CA ASP A 159 -6.53 1.87 -1.20
C ASP A 159 -7.73 1.81 -2.17
N TYR A 160 -7.46 2.15 -3.43
CA TYR A 160 -8.43 2.16 -4.53
C TYR A 160 -8.80 0.76 -5.04
N VAL A 161 -8.21 -0.29 -4.48
CA VAL A 161 -8.49 -1.70 -4.79
C VAL A 161 -9.43 -2.30 -3.74
N SER A 162 -9.39 -1.79 -2.49
CA SER A 162 -10.18 -2.28 -1.35
C SER A 162 -11.15 -1.24 -0.75
N MET A 163 -12.04 -0.72 -1.60
CA MET A 163 -12.90 0.43 -1.30
C MET A 163 -13.79 0.22 -0.05
N MET A 164 -14.63 -0.82 -0.04
CA MET A 164 -15.62 -1.03 1.05
C MET A 164 -14.95 -1.29 2.41
N THR A 165 -13.76 -1.90 2.43
CA THR A 165 -13.03 -2.15 3.70
C THR A 165 -12.46 -0.86 4.28
N ASN A 166 -12.10 0.13 3.45
CA ASN A 166 -11.71 1.46 3.92
C ASN A 166 -12.92 2.24 4.44
N GLU A 167 -14.05 2.19 3.71
CA GLU A 167 -15.34 2.74 4.14
C GLU A 167 -15.80 2.14 5.49
N GLN A 168 -15.65 0.82 5.65
CA GLN A 168 -15.95 0.06 6.87
C GLN A 168 -15.05 0.47 8.03
N CYS A 169 -13.73 0.56 7.82
CA CYS A 169 -12.79 1.00 8.85
C CYS A 169 -13.13 2.40 9.39
N PHE A 170 -13.41 3.36 8.49
CA PHE A 170 -13.83 4.70 8.87
C PHE A 170 -15.20 4.70 9.56
N SER A 171 -16.17 3.92 9.04
CA SER A 171 -17.51 3.82 9.63
C SER A 171 -17.45 3.28 11.06
N LEU A 172 -16.72 2.18 11.29
CA LEU A 172 -16.53 1.58 12.61
C LEU A 172 -15.85 2.55 13.59
N ALA A 173 -14.88 3.36 13.12
CA ALA A 173 -14.25 4.39 13.95
C ALA A 173 -15.26 5.48 14.37
N VAL A 174 -16.10 5.96 13.45
CA VAL A 174 -17.14 6.96 13.75
C VAL A 174 -18.25 6.36 14.63
N GLU A 175 -18.66 5.13 14.37
CA GLU A 175 -19.69 4.40 15.15
C GLU A 175 -19.25 4.17 16.59
N LYS A 176 -17.97 3.83 16.80
CA LYS A 176 -17.35 3.72 18.12
C LYS A 176 -17.24 5.06 18.86
N LEU A 177 -17.04 6.17 18.15
CA LEU A 177 -17.04 7.52 18.72
C LEU A 177 -18.45 8.00 19.07
N LEU A 178 -19.45 7.65 18.28
CA LEU A 178 -20.87 7.95 18.53
C LEU A 178 -21.52 6.98 19.54
N ASN A 179 -20.85 5.87 19.86
CA ASN A 179 -21.33 4.80 20.74
C ASN A 179 -22.72 4.25 20.30
N ILE A 180 -22.84 3.95 19.00
CA ILE A 180 -24.05 3.39 18.39
C ILE A 180 -23.84 1.94 17.94
N GLU A 181 -24.91 1.15 18.01
CA GLU A 181 -24.94 -0.20 17.45
C GLU A 181 -25.72 -0.22 16.13
N ILE A 182 -25.15 -0.92 15.14
CA ILE A 182 -25.69 -1.09 13.79
C ILE A 182 -26.67 -2.28 13.79
N PRO A 183 -27.78 -2.26 13.03
CA PRO A 183 -28.63 -3.44 12.85
C PRO A 183 -27.88 -4.67 12.33
N GLU A 184 -28.32 -5.86 12.75
CA GLU A 184 -27.70 -7.14 12.37
C GLU A 184 -27.56 -7.31 10.85
N ARG A 185 -28.62 -7.04 10.08
CA ARG A 185 -28.59 -7.13 8.61
C ARG A 185 -27.48 -6.29 7.99
N ALA A 186 -27.22 -5.09 8.53
CA ALA A 186 -26.14 -4.25 8.04
C ALA A 186 -24.74 -4.79 8.41
N LYS A 187 -24.58 -5.43 9.58
CA LYS A 187 -23.33 -6.16 9.94
C LYS A 187 -23.08 -7.32 8.96
N TRP A 188 -24.11 -8.10 8.62
CA TRP A 188 -24.02 -9.20 7.64
C TRP A 188 -23.72 -8.70 6.23
N ILE A 189 -24.39 -7.64 5.74
CA ILE A 189 -24.11 -7.02 4.44
C ILE A 189 -22.67 -6.49 4.37
N ARG A 190 -22.18 -5.81 5.41
CA ARG A 190 -20.79 -5.35 5.50
C ARG A 190 -19.80 -6.50 5.43
N THR A 191 -20.05 -7.58 6.17
CA THR A 191 -19.20 -8.78 6.20
C THR A 191 -19.14 -9.46 4.82
N LEU A 192 -20.29 -9.56 4.13
CA LEU A 192 -20.38 -10.09 2.76
C LEU A 192 -19.54 -9.24 1.77
N PHE A 193 -19.74 -7.91 1.73
CA PHE A 193 -18.97 -7.05 0.83
C PHE A 193 -17.50 -6.90 1.23
N ALA A 194 -17.14 -7.03 2.51
CA ALA A 194 -15.76 -7.01 2.96
C ALA A 194 -14.96 -8.22 2.43
N GLU A 195 -15.57 -9.42 2.40
CA GLU A 195 -14.91 -10.60 1.83
C GLU A 195 -14.94 -10.60 0.28
N ILE A 196 -15.99 -10.06 -0.37
CA ILE A 196 -15.92 -9.77 -1.82
C ILE A 196 -14.79 -8.76 -2.12
N THR A 197 -14.61 -7.73 -1.28
CA THR A 197 -13.51 -6.76 -1.39
C THR A 197 -12.16 -7.45 -1.19
N ARG A 198 -12.06 -8.42 -0.28
CA ARG A 198 -10.85 -9.21 -0.07
C ARG A 198 -10.48 -10.01 -1.31
N ILE A 199 -11.46 -10.68 -1.93
CA ILE A 199 -11.27 -11.40 -3.20
C ILE A 199 -10.82 -10.42 -4.31
N LEU A 200 -11.48 -9.27 -4.45
CA LEU A 200 -11.03 -8.23 -5.39
C LEU A 200 -9.59 -7.80 -5.13
N ASN A 201 -9.18 -7.57 -3.89
CA ASN A 201 -7.81 -7.15 -3.53
C ASN A 201 -6.80 -8.27 -3.82
N HIS A 202 -7.05 -9.50 -3.37
CA HIS A 202 -6.17 -10.63 -3.63
C HIS A 202 -6.05 -10.95 -5.13
N LEU A 203 -7.13 -10.84 -5.93
CA LEU A 203 -7.05 -10.96 -7.39
C LEU A 203 -6.11 -9.90 -7.97
N MET A 204 -6.21 -8.64 -7.57
CA MET A 204 -5.26 -7.61 -8.03
C MET A 204 -3.82 -7.93 -7.58
N SER A 205 -3.63 -8.29 -6.32
CA SER A 205 -2.31 -8.50 -5.70
C SER A 205 -1.57 -9.71 -6.26
N VAL A 206 -2.23 -10.87 -6.37
CA VAL A 206 -1.63 -12.12 -6.85
C VAL A 206 -1.33 -12.03 -8.34
N LEU A 207 -2.27 -11.51 -9.12
CA LEU A 207 -2.17 -11.50 -10.58
C LEU A 207 -1.20 -10.42 -11.10
N SER A 208 -1.15 -9.25 -10.45
CA SER A 208 -0.16 -8.23 -10.79
C SER A 208 1.25 -8.72 -10.45
N HIS A 209 1.43 -9.37 -9.30
CA HIS A 209 2.70 -10.03 -8.93
C HIS A 209 3.07 -11.14 -9.93
N ALA A 210 2.11 -11.93 -10.40
CA ALA A 210 2.34 -12.93 -11.46
C ALA A 210 2.81 -12.27 -12.76
N MET A 211 2.15 -11.19 -13.19
CA MET A 211 2.49 -10.41 -14.38
C MET A 211 3.90 -9.81 -14.28
N ASP A 212 4.27 -9.20 -13.16
CA ASP A 212 5.59 -8.60 -12.92
C ASP A 212 6.74 -9.63 -12.97
N VAL A 213 6.49 -10.86 -12.53
CA VAL A 213 7.47 -11.97 -12.65
C VAL A 213 7.52 -12.52 -14.09
N GLY A 214 6.44 -12.36 -14.87
CA GLY A 214 6.36 -12.67 -16.30
C GLY A 214 5.15 -13.52 -16.74
N ALA A 215 4.26 -13.92 -15.83
CA ALA A 215 3.10 -14.77 -16.12
C ALA A 215 1.87 -13.92 -16.49
N LEU A 216 1.65 -13.71 -17.79
CA LEU A 216 0.60 -12.82 -18.31
C LEU A 216 -0.80 -13.44 -18.31
N THR A 217 -0.93 -14.76 -18.49
CA THR A 217 -2.24 -15.41 -18.70
C THR A 217 -3.18 -15.33 -17.49
N PRO A 218 -2.74 -15.63 -16.24
CA PRO A 218 -3.62 -15.58 -15.08
C PRO A 218 -4.21 -14.18 -14.84
N PHE A 219 -3.47 -13.12 -15.21
CA PHE A 219 -3.92 -11.74 -15.08
C PHE A 219 -5.18 -11.46 -15.89
N LEU A 220 -5.26 -11.96 -17.12
CA LEU A 220 -6.44 -11.79 -17.96
C LEU A 220 -7.64 -12.60 -17.43
N TRP A 221 -7.41 -13.84 -16.98
CA TRP A 221 -8.46 -14.69 -16.43
C TRP A 221 -9.09 -14.10 -15.17
N GLY A 222 -8.27 -13.75 -14.17
CA GLY A 222 -8.80 -13.21 -12.93
C GLY A 222 -9.34 -11.77 -13.06
N PHE A 223 -9.00 -11.01 -14.10
CA PHE A 223 -9.66 -9.74 -14.39
C PHE A 223 -11.09 -9.90 -14.92
N GLU A 224 -11.41 -11.00 -15.60
CA GLU A 224 -12.78 -11.34 -15.99
C GLU A 224 -13.65 -11.65 -14.75
N GLU A 225 -13.08 -12.34 -13.75
CA GLU A 225 -13.71 -12.52 -12.44
C GLU A 225 -13.83 -11.21 -11.63
N ARG A 226 -12.82 -10.31 -11.68
CA ARG A 226 -12.94 -8.97 -11.08
C ARG A 226 -14.04 -8.14 -11.73
N GLU A 227 -14.30 -8.31 -13.02
CA GLU A 227 -15.36 -7.59 -13.75
C GLU A 227 -16.76 -8.00 -13.24
N LYS A 228 -17.00 -9.31 -13.08
CA LYS A 228 -18.24 -9.85 -12.47
C LYS A 228 -18.47 -9.27 -11.07
N LEU A 229 -17.42 -9.20 -10.26
CA LEU A 229 -17.49 -8.59 -8.93
C LEU A 229 -17.75 -7.07 -8.97
N MET A 230 -17.26 -6.35 -9.98
CA MET A 230 -17.58 -4.92 -10.17
C MET A 230 -19.05 -4.70 -10.58
N GLU A 231 -19.69 -5.63 -11.29
CA GLU A 231 -21.13 -5.57 -11.58
C GLU A 231 -21.95 -5.61 -10.27
N PHE A 232 -21.56 -6.45 -9.30
CA PHE A 232 -22.21 -6.47 -7.98
C PHE A 232 -22.07 -5.11 -7.26
N TYR A 233 -20.94 -4.42 -7.39
CA TYR A 233 -20.74 -3.09 -6.81
C TYR A 233 -21.63 -2.04 -7.49
N GLU A 234 -21.74 -2.12 -8.83
CA GLU A 234 -22.60 -1.24 -9.62
C GLU A 234 -24.07 -1.42 -9.26
N ARG A 235 -24.56 -2.66 -9.17
CA ARG A 235 -25.96 -2.96 -8.80
C ARG A 235 -26.34 -2.47 -7.41
N VAL A 236 -25.38 -2.41 -6.48
CA VAL A 236 -25.59 -2.08 -5.06
C VAL A 236 -25.43 -0.59 -4.77
N SER A 237 -24.48 0.08 -5.44
CA SER A 237 -24.11 1.46 -5.15
C SER A 237 -24.38 2.45 -6.29
N GLY A 238 -24.53 1.95 -7.53
CA GLY A 238 -24.52 2.74 -8.76
C GLY A 238 -23.12 3.04 -9.30
N ALA A 239 -22.06 2.50 -8.69
CA ALA A 239 -20.67 2.71 -9.11
C ALA A 239 -19.84 1.42 -9.01
N ARG A 240 -18.94 1.21 -9.97
CA ARG A 240 -18.12 -0.02 -10.10
C ARG A 240 -16.89 -0.09 -9.18
N LEU A 241 -16.43 1.05 -8.67
CA LEU A 241 -15.22 1.17 -7.83
C LEU A 241 -15.54 1.95 -6.54
N HIS A 242 -15.57 3.28 -6.60
CA HIS A 242 -15.85 4.13 -5.44
C HIS A 242 -17.35 4.15 -5.14
N ALA A 243 -17.77 3.33 -4.19
CA ALA A 243 -19.17 3.03 -3.91
C ALA A 243 -19.81 3.99 -2.89
N ALA A 244 -19.06 4.45 -1.88
CA ALA A 244 -19.57 5.23 -0.75
C ALA A 244 -20.85 4.63 -0.15
N TYR A 245 -20.85 3.30 -0.02
CA TYR A 245 -21.99 2.44 0.29
C TYR A 245 -22.03 2.05 1.76
N VAL A 246 -20.88 1.72 2.36
CA VAL A 246 -20.76 1.53 3.80
C VAL A 246 -20.62 2.91 4.45
N ARG A 247 -21.49 3.24 5.41
CA ARG A 247 -21.57 4.58 6.01
C ARG A 247 -21.66 4.48 7.53
N PRO A 248 -21.20 5.50 8.28
CA PRO A 248 -21.50 5.60 9.71
C PRO A 248 -23.01 5.49 9.95
N GLY A 249 -23.43 4.53 10.78
CA GLY A 249 -24.83 4.17 10.99
C GLY A 249 -25.33 3.01 10.12
N GLY A 250 -24.45 2.19 9.54
CA GLY A 250 -24.80 0.99 8.76
C GLY A 250 -24.46 1.08 7.26
N VAL A 251 -25.49 1.04 6.41
CA VAL A 251 -25.34 0.88 4.96
C VAL A 251 -26.25 1.87 4.20
N SER A 252 -25.80 2.34 3.04
CA SER A 252 -26.44 3.41 2.25
C SER A 252 -27.84 3.02 1.72
N GLN A 253 -27.97 1.81 1.17
CA GLN A 253 -29.20 1.25 0.59
C GLN A 253 -29.24 -0.27 0.84
N ASP A 254 -30.41 -0.90 0.86
CA ASP A 254 -30.50 -2.36 0.95
C ASP A 254 -30.11 -3.03 -0.39
N LEU A 255 -29.87 -4.34 -0.35
CA LEU A 255 -29.53 -5.13 -1.54
C LEU A 255 -30.69 -5.11 -2.55
N PRO A 256 -30.42 -4.98 -3.86
CA PRO A 256 -31.44 -5.19 -4.88
C PRO A 256 -31.87 -6.66 -4.94
N VAL A 257 -33.13 -6.90 -5.34
CA VAL A 257 -33.72 -8.24 -5.46
C VAL A 257 -32.92 -9.09 -6.46
N GLY A 258 -32.73 -10.38 -6.16
CA GLY A 258 -31.99 -11.35 -6.97
C GLY A 258 -30.47 -11.35 -6.78
N LEU A 259 -29.87 -10.30 -6.21
CA LEU A 259 -28.41 -10.21 -6.11
C LEU A 259 -27.77 -11.33 -5.28
N LEU A 260 -28.45 -11.82 -4.24
CA LEU A 260 -27.94 -12.93 -3.42
C LEU A 260 -27.81 -14.23 -4.23
N ASP A 261 -28.74 -14.47 -5.16
CA ASP A 261 -28.75 -15.64 -6.04
C ASP A 261 -27.65 -15.54 -7.11
N ASP A 262 -27.37 -14.32 -7.59
CA ASP A 262 -26.30 -14.05 -8.56
C ASP A 262 -24.91 -14.18 -7.92
N ILE A 263 -24.73 -13.68 -6.69
CA ILE A 263 -23.49 -13.88 -5.91
C ILE A 263 -23.29 -15.37 -5.61
N TYR A 264 -24.36 -16.13 -5.33
CA TYR A 264 -24.28 -17.58 -5.14
C TYR A 264 -23.81 -18.29 -6.41
N GLN A 265 -24.39 -17.99 -7.57
CA GLN A 265 -23.99 -18.56 -8.86
C GLN A 265 -22.51 -18.28 -9.17
N TRP A 266 -22.07 -17.03 -9.00
CA TRP A 266 -20.67 -16.66 -9.14
C TRP A 266 -19.76 -17.45 -8.17
N ALA A 267 -20.11 -17.51 -6.89
CA ALA A 267 -19.31 -18.20 -5.88
C ALA A 267 -19.12 -19.69 -6.18
N THR A 268 -20.13 -20.36 -6.76
CA THR A 268 -20.01 -21.77 -7.19
C THR A 268 -19.03 -21.99 -8.35
N GLN A 269 -18.81 -20.99 -9.19
CA GLN A 269 -17.91 -21.08 -10.36
C GLN A 269 -16.50 -20.55 -10.06
N PHE A 270 -16.36 -19.64 -9.09
CA PHE A 270 -15.09 -19.02 -8.74
C PHE A 270 -14.10 -20.01 -8.09
N GLY A 271 -14.58 -21.08 -7.46
CA GLY A 271 -13.74 -22.17 -6.96
C GLY A 271 -12.84 -22.76 -8.06
N ASP A 272 -13.44 -23.19 -9.16
CA ASP A 272 -12.71 -23.75 -10.32
C ASP A 272 -11.67 -22.76 -10.88
N ARG A 273 -11.99 -21.45 -10.89
CA ARG A 273 -11.06 -20.40 -11.37
C ARG A 273 -9.86 -20.21 -10.45
N ILE A 274 -10.04 -20.35 -9.13
CA ILE A 274 -8.91 -20.34 -8.18
C ILE A 274 -8.00 -21.52 -8.50
N ASP A 275 -8.56 -22.71 -8.66
CA ASP A 275 -7.80 -23.95 -8.89
C ASP A 275 -7.04 -23.90 -10.24
N GLU A 276 -7.65 -23.38 -11.31
CA GLU A 276 -6.97 -23.11 -12.59
C GLU A 276 -5.78 -22.13 -12.46
N THR A 277 -5.93 -21.08 -11.64
CA THR A 277 -4.80 -20.15 -11.38
C THR A 277 -3.73 -20.77 -10.48
N GLU A 278 -4.10 -21.72 -9.62
CA GLU A 278 -3.18 -22.47 -8.76
C GLU A 278 -2.36 -23.48 -9.57
N GLU A 279 -2.99 -24.24 -10.47
CA GLU A 279 -2.33 -25.20 -11.39
C GLU A 279 -1.24 -24.53 -12.23
N MET A 280 -1.49 -23.32 -12.73
CA MET A 280 -0.54 -22.56 -13.55
C MET A 280 0.65 -21.96 -12.77
N LEU A 281 0.53 -21.76 -11.45
CA LEU A 281 1.48 -20.99 -10.64
C LEU A 281 2.13 -21.81 -9.51
N THR A 282 1.35 -22.49 -8.67
CA THR A 282 1.84 -23.10 -7.41
C THR A 282 2.91 -24.15 -7.66
N ASP A 283 2.64 -25.15 -8.50
CA ASP A 283 3.59 -26.23 -8.81
C ASP A 283 4.60 -25.85 -9.92
N ASN A 284 4.51 -24.64 -10.44
CA ASN A 284 5.37 -24.19 -11.53
C ASN A 284 6.80 -23.96 -11.03
N ARG A 285 7.74 -24.80 -11.48
CA ARG A 285 9.18 -24.69 -11.17
C ARG A 285 9.78 -23.29 -11.35
N ILE A 286 9.29 -22.51 -12.31
CA ILE A 286 9.75 -21.14 -12.58
C ILE A 286 9.23 -20.20 -11.49
N TRP A 287 7.96 -20.32 -11.11
CA TRP A 287 7.35 -19.55 -10.04
C TRP A 287 8.02 -19.81 -8.69
N ILE A 288 8.16 -21.09 -8.32
CA ILE A 288 8.85 -21.52 -7.10
C ILE A 288 10.29 -20.98 -7.11
N GLY A 289 11.03 -21.14 -8.21
CA GLY A 289 12.42 -20.66 -8.34
C GLY A 289 12.59 -19.14 -8.30
N ARG A 290 11.52 -18.34 -8.43
CA ARG A 290 11.53 -16.87 -8.35
C ARG A 290 10.94 -16.32 -7.05
N THR A 291 10.25 -17.13 -6.25
CA THR A 291 9.53 -16.69 -5.04
C THR A 291 10.02 -17.37 -3.76
N LYS A 292 10.46 -18.63 -3.83
CA LYS A 292 10.93 -19.39 -2.68
C LYS A 292 12.30 -18.89 -2.22
N GLY A 293 12.44 -18.63 -0.92
CA GLY A 293 13.65 -18.05 -0.33
C GLY A 293 13.89 -16.57 -0.68
N VAL A 294 12.95 -15.90 -1.36
CA VAL A 294 13.05 -14.47 -1.71
C VAL A 294 12.28 -13.64 -0.68
N GLY A 295 12.89 -12.55 -0.21
CA GLY A 295 12.27 -11.63 0.76
C GLY A 295 11.93 -12.31 2.08
N VAL A 296 12.82 -13.16 2.61
CA VAL A 296 12.65 -13.84 3.90
C VAL A 296 12.62 -12.81 5.01
N VAL A 297 11.54 -12.81 5.82
CA VAL A 297 11.40 -11.96 7.00
C VAL A 297 11.23 -12.85 8.24
N PRO A 298 12.13 -12.79 9.24
CA PRO A 298 11.95 -13.54 10.48
C PRO A 298 10.86 -12.90 11.35
N ALA A 299 10.17 -13.73 12.13
CA ALA A 299 9.06 -13.34 13.01
C ALA A 299 9.37 -12.14 13.93
N ALA A 300 10.59 -12.08 14.48
CA ALA A 300 11.02 -10.99 15.35
C ALA A 300 11.10 -9.64 14.61
N ASP A 301 11.67 -9.62 13.40
CA ASP A 301 11.80 -8.39 12.62
C ASP A 301 10.46 -7.94 12.03
N ALA A 302 9.59 -8.88 11.66
CA ALA A 302 8.20 -8.57 11.27
C ALA A 302 7.46 -7.79 12.38
N LEU A 303 7.65 -8.16 13.65
CA LEU A 303 7.10 -7.43 14.80
C LEU A 303 7.79 -6.08 15.03
N ASN A 304 9.13 -6.05 15.02
CA ASN A 304 9.91 -4.81 15.21
C ASN A 304 9.60 -3.75 14.14
N MET A 305 9.40 -4.18 12.89
CA MET A 305 9.03 -3.33 11.75
C MET A 305 7.52 -3.06 11.64
N SER A 306 6.72 -3.54 12.61
CA SER A 306 5.26 -3.35 12.67
C SER A 306 4.51 -3.86 11.43
N PHE A 307 4.97 -4.97 10.84
CA PHE A 307 4.27 -5.63 9.73
C PHE A 307 2.96 -6.27 10.21
N SER A 308 1.98 -6.35 9.30
CA SER A 308 0.63 -6.86 9.60
C SER A 308 0.07 -7.71 8.46
N GLY A 309 -1.08 -8.35 8.71
CA GLY A 309 -1.77 -9.17 7.71
C GLY A 309 -0.91 -10.33 7.19
N VAL A 310 -0.91 -10.51 5.87
CA VAL A 310 -0.19 -11.60 5.18
C VAL A 310 1.33 -11.55 5.40
N MET A 311 1.93 -10.36 5.59
CA MET A 311 3.36 -10.26 5.89
C MET A 311 3.72 -10.89 7.24
N LEU A 312 2.87 -10.66 8.25
CA LEU A 312 3.04 -11.19 9.59
C LEU A 312 2.71 -12.69 9.65
N ARG A 313 1.62 -13.11 9.00
CA ARG A 313 1.20 -14.52 8.91
C ARG A 313 2.16 -15.39 8.10
N GLY A 314 2.70 -14.88 6.99
CA GLY A 314 3.72 -15.59 6.21
C GLY A 314 5.00 -15.87 7.01
N SER A 315 5.30 -15.02 8.01
CA SER A 315 6.45 -15.13 8.91
C SER A 315 6.21 -16.03 10.14
N GLY A 316 5.13 -16.83 10.15
CA GLY A 316 4.84 -17.79 11.21
C GLY A 316 4.04 -17.27 12.42
N ILE A 317 3.58 -16.01 12.41
CA ILE A 317 2.83 -15.44 13.53
C ILE A 317 1.31 -15.54 13.26
N PRO A 318 0.55 -16.33 14.06
CA PRO A 318 -0.89 -16.53 13.85
C PRO A 318 -1.69 -15.31 14.36
N TRP A 319 -1.78 -14.26 13.54
CA TRP A 319 -2.51 -13.03 13.88
C TRP A 319 -3.48 -12.58 12.76
N ASP A 320 -4.76 -12.47 13.11
CA ASP A 320 -5.80 -11.85 12.30
C ASP A 320 -6.79 -11.11 13.22
N ILE A 321 -7.03 -9.82 12.93
CA ILE A 321 -7.94 -8.95 13.68
C ILE A 321 -9.35 -9.55 13.69
N ARG A 322 -9.80 -10.17 12.60
CA ARG A 322 -11.15 -10.77 12.50
C ARG A 322 -11.39 -11.89 13.52
N LYS A 323 -10.32 -12.53 14.02
CA LYS A 323 -10.39 -13.55 15.08
C LYS A 323 -10.02 -13.00 16.46
N SER A 324 -9.01 -12.14 16.57
CA SER A 324 -8.53 -11.64 17.86
C SER A 324 -9.37 -10.50 18.44
N GLN A 325 -9.97 -9.68 17.57
CA GLN A 325 -10.82 -8.54 17.91
C GLN A 325 -11.96 -8.45 16.87
N PRO A 326 -12.92 -9.39 16.89
CA PRO A 326 -13.98 -9.47 15.88
C PRO A 326 -14.82 -8.19 15.84
N TYR A 327 -15.27 -7.86 14.63
CA TYR A 327 -16.12 -6.72 14.31
C TYR A 327 -17.23 -7.14 13.33
N ASP A 328 -18.25 -6.30 13.17
CA ASP A 328 -19.48 -6.60 12.42
C ASP A 328 -20.06 -7.99 12.74
N ALA A 329 -19.97 -8.99 11.85
CA ALA A 329 -20.47 -10.36 12.06
C ALA A 329 -19.38 -11.45 11.95
N TYR A 330 -18.09 -11.09 12.07
CA TYR A 330 -16.98 -12.04 11.96
C TYR A 330 -16.90 -13.08 13.10
N ASP A 331 -17.62 -12.85 14.19
CA ASP A 331 -17.81 -13.78 15.32
C ASP A 331 -18.79 -14.93 15.02
N GLN A 332 -19.71 -14.73 14.07
CA GLN A 332 -20.80 -15.68 13.73
C GLN A 332 -20.50 -16.54 12.49
N VAL A 333 -19.32 -16.37 11.88
CA VAL A 333 -18.86 -17.08 10.68
C VAL A 333 -17.62 -17.95 10.96
N GLU A 334 -17.65 -19.16 10.44
CA GLU A 334 -16.59 -20.15 10.59
C GLU A 334 -15.62 -20.06 9.41
N PHE A 335 -14.36 -19.75 9.70
CA PHE A 335 -13.28 -19.68 8.73
C PHE A 335 -11.96 -19.94 9.44
N ASP A 336 -10.99 -20.44 8.69
CA ASP A 336 -9.64 -20.71 9.15
C ASP A 336 -8.68 -19.61 8.66
N VAL A 337 -7.52 -19.48 9.29
CA VAL A 337 -6.53 -18.44 8.97
C VAL A 337 -5.23 -19.10 8.54
N PRO A 338 -4.76 -18.92 7.29
CA PRO A 338 -3.52 -19.51 6.82
C PRO A 338 -2.31 -18.80 7.45
N VAL A 339 -1.29 -19.58 7.80
CA VAL A 339 -0.05 -19.11 8.42
C VAL A 339 1.11 -19.81 7.71
N GLY A 340 2.09 -19.03 7.26
CA GLY A 340 3.32 -19.53 6.63
C GLY A 340 4.31 -20.05 7.67
N VAL A 341 5.46 -20.56 7.21
CA VAL A 341 6.49 -21.17 8.08
C VAL A 341 7.86 -20.52 7.87
N ASN A 342 8.18 -20.21 6.61
CA ASN A 342 9.50 -19.80 6.15
C ASN A 342 9.68 -18.27 6.09
N GLY A 343 8.58 -17.50 6.02
CA GLY A 343 8.64 -16.03 5.91
C GLY A 343 9.02 -15.49 4.53
N ASP A 344 8.95 -16.30 3.47
CA ASP A 344 9.33 -15.91 2.11
C ASP A 344 8.14 -15.43 1.24
N CYS A 345 8.41 -15.05 -0.01
CA CYS A 345 7.36 -14.63 -0.95
C CYS A 345 6.40 -15.76 -1.35
N TYR A 346 6.84 -17.02 -1.34
CA TYR A 346 6.02 -18.17 -1.74
C TYR A 346 4.97 -18.50 -0.66
N ASP A 347 5.36 -18.56 0.62
CA ASP A 347 4.44 -18.72 1.75
C ASP A 347 3.39 -17.59 1.77
N ARG A 348 3.81 -16.35 1.48
CA ARG A 348 2.90 -15.19 1.37
C ARG A 348 1.98 -15.25 0.15
N TYR A 349 2.36 -15.95 -0.91
CA TYR A 349 1.49 -16.24 -2.05
C TYR A 349 0.45 -17.30 -1.66
N LEU A 350 0.87 -18.43 -1.08
CA LEU A 350 -0.03 -19.48 -0.60
C LEU A 350 -1.05 -18.97 0.44
N CYS A 351 -0.64 -18.09 1.37
CA CYS A 351 -1.56 -17.45 2.30
C CYS A 351 -2.68 -16.66 1.59
N ARG A 352 -2.39 -15.99 0.47
CA ARG A 352 -3.43 -15.27 -0.32
C ARG A 352 -4.33 -16.25 -1.09
N MET A 353 -3.76 -17.33 -1.63
CA MET A 353 -4.54 -18.37 -2.31
C MET A 353 -5.55 -19.02 -1.35
N GLU A 354 -5.10 -19.37 -0.14
CA GLU A 354 -6.00 -19.91 0.88
C GLU A 354 -6.98 -18.85 1.43
N GLU A 355 -6.57 -17.57 1.54
CA GLU A 355 -7.51 -16.49 1.89
C GLU A 355 -8.63 -16.32 0.85
N PHE A 356 -8.46 -16.65 -0.43
CA PHE A 356 -9.59 -16.74 -1.38
C PHE A 356 -10.60 -17.82 -0.98
N ARG A 357 -10.13 -19.03 -0.68
CA ARG A 357 -10.98 -20.18 -0.31
C ARG A 357 -11.75 -19.90 0.98
N GLN A 358 -11.08 -19.31 1.97
CA GLN A 358 -11.73 -18.89 3.21
C GLN A 358 -12.70 -17.71 3.01
N SER A 359 -12.42 -16.79 2.08
CA SER A 359 -13.37 -15.73 1.69
C SER A 359 -14.65 -16.30 1.08
N LEU A 360 -14.52 -17.24 0.13
CA LEU A 360 -15.66 -17.97 -0.44
C LEU A 360 -16.48 -18.69 0.63
N ARG A 361 -15.82 -19.39 1.57
CA ARG A 361 -16.48 -20.06 2.69
C ARG A 361 -17.27 -19.10 3.59
N ILE A 362 -16.76 -17.88 3.81
CA ILE A 362 -17.50 -16.84 4.54
C ILE A 362 -18.68 -16.34 3.70
N ILE A 363 -18.50 -16.07 2.40
CA ILE A 363 -19.57 -15.64 1.48
C ILE A 363 -20.74 -16.64 1.50
N HIS A 364 -20.49 -17.94 1.31
CA HIS A 364 -21.55 -18.97 1.38
C HIS A 364 -22.29 -18.97 2.73
N GLN A 365 -21.60 -18.74 3.85
CA GLN A 365 -22.25 -18.63 5.16
C GLN A 365 -23.08 -17.36 5.30
N CYS A 366 -22.57 -16.21 4.83
CA CYS A 366 -23.29 -14.95 4.84
C CYS A 366 -24.57 -15.01 3.98
N LEU A 367 -24.53 -15.67 2.82
CA LEU A 367 -25.72 -15.88 1.97
C LEU A 367 -26.77 -16.72 2.71
N ASN A 368 -26.37 -17.84 3.33
CA ASN A 368 -27.27 -18.75 4.03
C ASN A 368 -27.83 -18.20 5.37
N LYS A 369 -27.09 -17.31 6.05
CA LYS A 369 -27.45 -16.75 7.37
C LYS A 369 -28.00 -15.32 7.31
N MET A 370 -28.20 -14.73 6.12
CA MET A 370 -28.58 -13.32 5.94
C MET A 370 -29.94 -13.00 6.61
N PRO A 371 -30.00 -12.18 7.68
CA PRO A 371 -31.25 -11.87 8.35
C PRO A 371 -32.06 -10.79 7.60
N ALA A 372 -33.37 -10.83 7.77
CA ALA A 372 -34.26 -9.72 7.42
C ALA A 372 -34.17 -8.62 8.50
N GLY A 373 -34.38 -7.35 8.13
CA GLY A 373 -34.35 -6.23 9.07
C GLY A 373 -33.96 -4.90 8.42
N PRO A 374 -33.83 -3.81 9.19
CA PRO A 374 -33.34 -2.54 8.69
C PRO A 374 -31.83 -2.60 8.37
N VAL A 375 -31.39 -1.82 7.38
CA VAL A 375 -29.97 -1.68 6.99
C VAL A 375 -29.29 -0.41 7.51
N LYS A 376 -30.01 0.37 8.33
CA LYS A 376 -29.55 1.63 8.94
C LYS A 376 -30.00 1.69 10.39
N VAL A 377 -29.19 2.33 11.23
CA VAL A 377 -29.58 2.74 12.57
C VAL A 377 -30.83 3.61 12.51
N GLU A 378 -31.83 3.33 13.35
CA GLU A 378 -33.14 4.00 13.36
C GLU A 378 -33.09 5.44 13.91
N ASP A 379 -31.98 5.85 14.53
CA ASP A 379 -31.78 7.24 14.95
C ASP A 379 -31.55 8.17 13.75
N TYR A 380 -32.61 8.89 13.38
CA TYR A 380 -32.60 9.86 12.30
C TYR A 380 -31.78 11.13 12.57
N LYS A 381 -31.15 11.26 13.75
CA LYS A 381 -30.10 12.28 13.99
C LYS A 381 -28.77 11.93 13.31
N ILE A 382 -28.57 10.64 13.00
CA ILE A 382 -27.32 10.10 12.46
C ILE A 382 -27.56 9.59 11.03
N SER A 383 -28.56 8.73 10.85
CA SER A 383 -28.94 8.21 9.53
C SER A 383 -30.02 9.09 8.89
N PRO A 384 -30.02 9.31 7.55
CA PRO A 384 -31.12 10.03 6.92
C PRO A 384 -32.38 9.15 6.87
N PRO A 385 -33.58 9.70 7.19
CA PRO A 385 -34.83 8.93 7.17
C PRO A 385 -35.19 8.45 5.75
N PRO A 386 -36.05 7.42 5.64
CA PRO A 386 -36.57 6.98 4.35
C PRO A 386 -37.21 8.12 3.57
N ARG A 387 -37.01 8.17 2.24
CA ARG A 387 -37.59 9.22 1.37
C ARG A 387 -39.11 9.34 1.45
N ALA A 388 -39.81 8.26 1.83
CA ALA A 388 -41.26 8.24 2.01
C ALA A 388 -41.71 8.89 3.34
N ALA A 389 -40.83 9.00 4.34
CA ALA A 389 -41.09 9.65 5.63
C ALA A 389 -40.50 11.08 5.72
N MET A 390 -39.74 11.48 4.69
CA MET A 390 -39.15 12.83 4.54
C MET A 390 -40.08 13.80 3.78
N LYS A 391 -41.04 13.26 3.02
CA LYS A 391 -42.08 14.00 2.28
C LYS A 391 -43.35 14.07 3.11
#